data_AF-A0A2A4W0A6-F1
#
_entry.id   AF-A0A2A4W0A6-F1
#
_cell.length_a   1.000
_cell.length_b   1.000
_cell.length_c   1.000
_cell.angle_alpha   90.00
_cell.angle_beta   90.00
_cell.angle_gamma   90.00
#
_symmetry.space_group_name_H-M   'P 1'
#
loop_
_entity.id
_entity.type
_entity.pdbx_description
1 polymer ?
#
loop_
_entity_poly.entity_id
_entity_poly.type
_entity_poly.pdbx_seq_one_letter_code
_entity_poly.pdbx_strand_id
1 'polypeptide(L)'
;MNLTTFNHKNQSKSLKLLLKFCLISFSIGFSISQSMENLNFDENLTELFEKEWQSRLKDNPVSANSYGDMSEPSALMDVSEKAYLTRLKSNRSVLAKLKAITYKNLTSENRINYDIFEKQISYNISQIEFKTYQLPFLADSGFHTSMSWLPKQAKFADLDSYNHYLDRLENIPQFFNQNIANMNAGLKRGYSMPSVVMLGFTEVIHQIGNKKVEESEFWQPFVKLPKHFSSRDAKNIKKRAKKVIGKTLLPAYRSLAEYFEKQYIPNTKQSLGAYDFPNGAEYYQSEIAHYTTTDLTAEQIHKLGLTEVARIKAEMDEIIKKLKFKG
;
A
#
# COMPACT_ATOMS: atom_id res chain seq x y z
N MET A 1 83.86 -31.99 -37.56
CA MET A 1 83.54 -30.83 -38.42
C MET A 1 82.10 -30.43 -38.12
N ASN A 2 81.92 -29.23 -37.58
CA ASN A 2 80.65 -28.68 -37.09
C ASN A 2 79.57 -28.58 -38.17
N LEU A 3 78.29 -28.69 -37.78
CA LEU A 3 77.26 -27.66 -38.02
C LEU A 3 75.92 -28.00 -37.31
N THR A 4 75.63 -27.18 -36.30
CA THR A 4 74.33 -26.53 -36.00
C THR A 4 73.07 -27.36 -35.73
N THR A 5 72.71 -27.36 -34.44
CA THR A 5 71.41 -27.62 -33.85
C THR A 5 70.44 -26.43 -34.06
N PHE A 6 69.38 -26.62 -34.85
CA PHE A 6 68.27 -25.65 -34.96
C PHE A 6 67.08 -26.06 -34.07
N ASN A 7 67.11 -25.52 -32.85
CA ASN A 7 65.99 -24.92 -32.10
C ASN A 7 64.56 -25.53 -32.20
N HIS A 8 64.34 -26.71 -31.60
CA HIS A 8 62.99 -27.20 -31.24
C HIS A 8 62.38 -26.53 -29.98
N LYS A 9 63.13 -25.62 -29.31
CA LYS A 9 62.72 -25.03 -28.01
C LYS A 9 61.79 -23.82 -28.14
N ASN A 10 61.66 -23.21 -29.31
CA ASN A 10 60.83 -22.01 -29.51
C ASN A 10 59.37 -22.30 -29.87
N GLN A 11 59.02 -23.43 -30.48
CA GLN A 11 57.61 -23.77 -30.77
C GLN A 11 56.82 -24.19 -29.50
N SER A 12 57.47 -24.88 -28.56
CA SER A 12 56.84 -25.30 -27.29
C SER A 12 56.53 -24.11 -26.34
N LYS A 13 57.36 -23.06 -26.38
CA LYS A 13 57.13 -21.84 -25.61
C LYS A 13 56.03 -20.96 -26.20
N SER A 14 55.92 -20.85 -27.54
CA SER A 14 54.83 -20.06 -28.16
C SER A 14 53.47 -20.71 -27.98
N LEU A 15 53.37 -22.05 -28.04
CA LEU A 15 52.12 -22.79 -27.85
C LEU A 15 51.60 -22.71 -26.39
N LYS A 16 52.51 -22.74 -25.40
CA LYS A 16 52.16 -22.54 -23.98
C LYS A 16 51.79 -21.09 -23.64
N LEU A 17 52.35 -20.12 -24.37
CA LEU A 17 51.98 -18.69 -24.22
C LEU A 17 50.62 -18.41 -24.87
N LEU A 18 50.34 -18.98 -26.05
CA LEU A 18 49.04 -18.91 -26.73
C LEU A 18 47.92 -19.58 -25.92
N LEU A 19 48.15 -20.75 -25.30
CA LEU A 19 47.16 -21.39 -24.42
C LEU A 19 46.88 -20.59 -23.14
N LYS A 20 47.90 -19.94 -22.55
CA LYS A 20 47.72 -19.06 -21.37
C LYS A 20 46.98 -17.77 -21.72
N PHE A 21 47.26 -17.16 -22.88
CA PHE A 21 46.49 -16.02 -23.37
C PHE A 21 45.04 -16.41 -23.68
N CYS A 22 44.79 -17.55 -24.33
CA CYS A 22 43.43 -18.02 -24.60
C CYS A 22 42.63 -18.29 -23.32
N LEU A 23 43.24 -18.87 -22.27
CA LEU A 23 42.59 -19.09 -20.97
C LEU A 23 42.30 -17.77 -20.22
N ILE A 24 43.19 -16.78 -20.27
CA ILE A 24 42.95 -15.46 -19.66
C ILE A 24 41.89 -14.67 -20.45
N SER A 25 41.92 -14.71 -21.79
CA SER A 25 40.91 -14.10 -22.65
C SER A 25 39.53 -14.76 -22.48
N PHE A 26 39.47 -16.07 -22.29
CA PHE A 26 38.23 -16.81 -22.01
C PHE A 26 37.71 -16.51 -20.60
N SER A 27 38.60 -16.36 -19.61
CA SER A 27 38.21 -16.01 -18.22
C SER A 27 37.68 -14.57 -18.12
N ILE A 28 38.31 -13.62 -18.81
CA ILE A 28 37.88 -12.22 -18.88
C ILE A 28 36.60 -12.10 -19.71
N GLY A 29 36.50 -12.80 -20.86
CA GLY A 29 35.29 -12.84 -21.67
C GLY A 29 34.11 -13.49 -20.97
N PHE A 30 34.34 -14.55 -20.20
CA PHE A 30 33.31 -15.20 -19.38
C PHE A 30 32.86 -14.30 -18.22
N SER A 31 33.80 -13.62 -17.55
CA SER A 31 33.47 -12.67 -16.47
C SER A 31 32.70 -11.45 -16.98
N ILE A 32 33.03 -10.95 -18.17
CA ILE A 32 32.31 -9.84 -18.84
C ILE A 32 30.94 -10.31 -19.34
N SER A 33 30.82 -11.50 -19.92
CA SER A 33 29.53 -12.06 -20.34
C SER A 33 28.61 -12.28 -19.15
N GLN A 34 29.13 -12.82 -18.04
CA GLN A 34 28.35 -13.07 -16.83
C GLN A 34 27.97 -11.76 -16.12
N SER A 35 28.82 -10.73 -16.14
CA SER A 35 28.44 -9.41 -15.62
C SER A 35 27.38 -8.74 -16.49
N MET A 36 27.47 -8.85 -17.82
CA MET A 36 26.44 -8.34 -18.74
C MET A 36 25.11 -9.11 -18.64
N GLU A 37 25.15 -10.42 -18.40
CA GLU A 37 23.95 -11.22 -18.17
C GLU A 37 23.27 -10.84 -16.84
N ASN A 38 24.05 -10.69 -15.76
CA ASN A 38 23.54 -10.22 -14.46
C ASN A 38 22.95 -8.81 -14.54
N LEU A 39 23.56 -7.89 -15.31
CA LEU A 39 22.99 -6.56 -15.57
C LEU A 39 21.61 -6.66 -16.25
N ASN A 40 21.44 -7.58 -17.20
CA ASN A 40 20.15 -7.81 -17.85
C ASN A 40 19.09 -8.37 -16.87
N PHE A 41 19.44 -9.29 -15.96
CA PHE A 41 18.49 -9.77 -14.94
C PHE A 41 18.06 -8.68 -13.95
N ASP A 42 19.00 -7.83 -13.55
CA ASP A 42 18.75 -6.68 -12.67
C ASP A 42 17.89 -5.59 -13.36
N GLU A 43 18.12 -5.34 -14.65
CA GLU A 43 17.29 -4.45 -15.47
C GLU A 43 15.85 -4.96 -15.61
N ASN A 44 15.67 -6.27 -15.84
CA ASN A 44 14.34 -6.89 -15.91
C ASN A 44 13.57 -6.75 -14.59
N LEU A 45 14.25 -6.90 -13.45
CA LEU A 45 13.63 -6.70 -12.14
C LEU A 45 13.21 -5.24 -11.94
N THR A 46 14.09 -4.30 -12.29
CA THR A 46 13.83 -2.86 -12.18
C THR A 46 12.66 -2.43 -13.08
N GLU A 47 12.61 -2.94 -14.31
CA GLU A 47 11.51 -2.65 -15.24
C GLU A 47 10.17 -3.18 -14.73
N LEU A 48 10.17 -4.34 -14.06
CA LEU A 48 8.98 -4.90 -13.43
C LEU A 48 8.48 -4.01 -12.28
N PHE A 49 9.39 -3.51 -11.44
CA PHE A 49 9.04 -2.59 -10.35
C PHE A 49 8.45 -1.29 -10.88
N GLU A 50 9.04 -0.71 -11.92
CA GLU A 50 8.55 0.52 -12.52
C GLU A 50 7.15 0.33 -13.13
N LYS A 51 6.93 -0.76 -13.87
CA LYS A 51 5.62 -1.08 -14.45
C LYS A 51 4.55 -1.28 -13.38
N GLU A 52 4.88 -1.98 -12.28
CA GLU A 52 3.95 -2.15 -11.17
C GLU A 52 3.66 -0.81 -10.47
N TRP A 53 4.69 0.01 -10.24
CA TRP A 53 4.55 1.31 -9.62
C TRP A 53 3.61 2.22 -10.40
N GLN A 54 3.79 2.32 -11.72
CA GLN A 54 2.90 3.11 -12.59
C GLN A 54 1.46 2.58 -12.58
N SER A 55 1.27 1.26 -12.55
CA SER A 55 -0.06 0.66 -12.40
C SER A 55 -0.70 1.05 -11.06
N ARG A 56 0.08 1.02 -9.96
CA ARG A 56 -0.39 1.37 -8.62
C ARG A 56 -0.76 2.85 -8.50
N LEU A 57 0.01 3.75 -9.12
CA LEU A 57 -0.31 5.18 -9.17
C LEU A 57 -1.63 5.42 -9.91
N LYS A 58 -1.82 4.78 -11.07
CA LYS A 58 -3.07 4.87 -11.83
C LYS A 58 -4.29 4.40 -11.03
N ASP A 59 -4.12 3.36 -10.21
CA ASP A 59 -5.18 2.86 -9.33
C ASP A 59 -5.50 3.79 -8.15
N ASN A 60 -4.58 4.68 -7.77
CA ASN A 60 -4.74 5.61 -6.66
C ASN A 60 -4.44 7.07 -7.07
N PRO A 61 -5.39 7.73 -7.76
CA PRO A 61 -5.20 9.08 -8.29
C PRO A 61 -4.83 10.13 -7.23
N VAL A 62 -5.37 10.02 -6.01
CA VAL A 62 -5.03 10.96 -4.93
C VAL A 62 -3.54 10.87 -4.56
N SER A 63 -3.00 9.66 -4.46
CA SER A 63 -1.57 9.45 -4.24
C SER A 63 -0.74 9.84 -5.46
N ALA A 64 -1.19 9.52 -6.69
CA ALA A 64 -0.52 9.93 -7.92
C ALA A 64 -0.32 11.44 -8.01
N ASN A 65 -1.36 12.22 -7.71
CA ASN A 65 -1.29 13.68 -7.61
C ASN A 65 -0.23 14.16 -6.61
N SER A 66 -0.04 13.46 -5.49
CA SER A 66 0.97 13.83 -4.48
C SER A 66 2.41 13.66 -4.99
N TYR A 67 2.61 12.72 -5.93
CA TYR A 67 3.88 12.52 -6.65
C TYR A 67 4.02 13.39 -7.91
N GLY A 68 3.00 14.20 -8.24
CA GLY A 68 3.01 15.13 -9.37
C GLY A 68 2.37 14.59 -10.65
N ASP A 69 1.83 13.38 -10.64
CA ASP A 69 1.02 12.86 -11.76
C ASP A 69 -0.38 13.50 -11.72
N MET A 70 -0.68 14.30 -12.75
CA MET A 70 -1.94 15.03 -12.90
C MET A 70 -2.81 14.46 -14.03
N SER A 71 -2.63 13.18 -14.39
CA SER A 71 -3.44 12.51 -15.42
C SER A 71 -4.91 12.37 -15.05
N GLU A 72 -5.22 12.12 -13.76
CA GLU A 72 -6.58 11.94 -13.24
C GLU A 72 -6.85 12.84 -12.00
N PRO A 73 -6.74 14.16 -12.14
CA PRO A 73 -6.58 15.07 -10.99
C PRO A 73 -7.84 15.27 -10.17
N SER A 74 -8.99 14.85 -10.69
CA SER A 74 -10.30 14.92 -10.06
C SER A 74 -10.77 13.56 -9.52
N ALA A 75 -10.08 12.47 -9.85
CA ALA A 75 -10.54 11.12 -9.54
C ALA A 75 -10.28 10.72 -8.08
N LEU A 76 -11.09 9.78 -7.61
CA LEU A 76 -10.84 8.96 -6.42
C LEU A 76 -10.56 7.53 -6.89
N MET A 77 -9.93 6.73 -6.03
CA MET A 77 -9.74 5.30 -6.30
C MET A 77 -11.10 4.61 -6.51
N ASP A 78 -11.23 3.83 -7.58
CA ASP A 78 -12.37 2.94 -7.77
C ASP A 78 -12.24 1.76 -6.79
N VAL A 79 -13.10 1.73 -5.77
CA VAL A 79 -13.10 0.68 -4.74
C VAL A 79 -14.23 -0.34 -4.97
N SER A 80 -14.79 -0.41 -6.17
CA SER A 80 -15.73 -1.48 -6.52
C SER A 80 -15.07 -2.87 -6.51
N GLU A 81 -15.86 -3.92 -6.26
CA GLU A 81 -15.40 -5.31 -6.37
C GLU A 81 -14.74 -5.58 -7.74
N LYS A 82 -15.33 -5.06 -8.83
CA LYS A 82 -14.76 -5.18 -10.18
C LYS A 82 -13.33 -4.63 -10.27
N ALA A 83 -13.08 -3.48 -9.64
CA ALA A 83 -11.75 -2.89 -9.62
C ALA A 83 -10.77 -3.74 -8.80
N TYR A 84 -11.20 -4.25 -7.63
CA TYR A 84 -10.39 -5.20 -6.85
C TYR A 84 -10.05 -6.49 -7.62
N LEU A 85 -11.01 -7.07 -8.35
CA LEU A 85 -10.75 -8.25 -9.18
C LEU A 85 -9.79 -7.97 -10.35
N THR A 86 -9.85 -6.75 -10.90
CA THR A 86 -8.89 -6.28 -11.91
C THR A 86 -7.48 -6.18 -11.32
N ARG A 87 -7.35 -5.62 -10.11
CA ARG A 87 -6.08 -5.55 -9.37
C ARG A 87 -5.54 -6.92 -9.02
N LEU A 88 -6.39 -7.85 -8.59
CA LEU A 88 -5.99 -9.24 -8.31
C LEU A 88 -5.35 -9.89 -9.54
N LYS A 89 -5.97 -9.72 -10.73
CA LYS A 89 -5.42 -10.22 -11.99
C LYS A 89 -4.07 -9.58 -12.31
N SER A 90 -3.94 -8.26 -12.10
CA SER A 90 -2.68 -7.53 -12.28
C SER A 90 -1.58 -8.04 -11.35
N ASN A 91 -1.86 -8.12 -10.04
CA ASN A 91 -0.91 -8.57 -9.03
C ASN A 91 -0.45 -10.02 -9.29
N ARG A 92 -1.35 -10.92 -9.69
CA ARG A 92 -0.97 -12.30 -10.07
C ARG A 92 -0.06 -12.31 -11.31
N SER A 93 -0.32 -11.45 -12.28
CA SER A 93 0.54 -11.29 -13.47
C SER A 93 1.93 -10.77 -13.09
N VAL A 94 2.00 -9.78 -12.19
CA VAL A 94 3.26 -9.25 -11.65
C VAL A 94 4.04 -10.34 -10.90
N LEU A 95 3.39 -11.09 -10.00
CA LEU A 95 4.02 -12.17 -9.26
C LEU A 95 4.55 -13.28 -10.18
N ALA A 96 3.80 -13.63 -11.23
CA ALA A 96 4.24 -14.62 -12.21
C ALA A 96 5.49 -14.14 -12.97
N LYS A 97 5.56 -12.87 -13.36
CA LYS A 97 6.74 -12.27 -13.99
C LYS A 97 7.93 -12.23 -13.04
N LEU A 98 7.72 -11.86 -11.78
CA LEU A 98 8.75 -11.88 -10.74
C LEU A 98 9.34 -13.29 -10.60
N LYS A 99 8.49 -14.31 -10.51
CA LYS A 99 8.92 -15.73 -10.39
C LYS A 99 9.64 -16.28 -11.63
N ALA A 100 9.51 -15.62 -12.78
CA ALA A 100 10.25 -15.98 -13.99
C ALA A 100 11.68 -15.43 -14.00
N ILE A 101 12.03 -14.48 -13.12
CA ILE A 101 13.39 -13.95 -12.99
C ILE A 101 14.25 -14.96 -12.23
N THR A 102 15.40 -15.31 -12.81
CA THR A 102 16.34 -16.26 -12.20
C THR A 102 17.02 -15.64 -10.97
N TYR A 103 16.48 -15.89 -9.77
CA TYR A 103 16.96 -15.33 -8.49
C TYR A 103 18.48 -15.46 -8.27
N LYS A 104 19.08 -16.58 -8.67
CA LYS A 104 20.52 -16.84 -8.52
C LYS A 104 21.40 -15.90 -9.36
N ASN A 105 20.85 -15.30 -10.41
CA ASN A 105 21.58 -14.38 -11.29
C ASN A 105 21.43 -12.91 -10.88
N LEU A 106 20.59 -12.62 -9.88
CA LEU A 106 20.48 -11.28 -9.29
C LEU A 106 21.69 -10.98 -8.42
N THR A 107 22.07 -9.70 -8.37
CA THR A 107 23.00 -9.18 -7.38
C THR A 107 22.47 -9.38 -5.95
N SER A 108 23.35 -9.36 -4.94
CA SER A 108 22.94 -9.52 -3.54
C SER A 108 21.92 -8.48 -3.09
N GLU A 109 22.04 -7.24 -3.59
CA GLU A 109 21.09 -6.16 -3.34
C GLU A 109 19.74 -6.44 -3.98
N ASN A 110 19.71 -6.85 -5.25
CA ASN A 110 18.46 -7.13 -5.93
C ASN A 110 17.77 -8.40 -5.47
N ARG A 111 18.48 -9.35 -4.85
CA ARG A 111 17.84 -10.46 -4.13
C ARG A 111 17.02 -9.95 -2.94
N ILE A 112 17.53 -8.98 -2.20
CA ILE A 112 16.77 -8.35 -1.10
C ILE A 112 15.55 -7.61 -1.66
N ASN A 113 15.72 -6.82 -2.72
CA ASN A 113 14.60 -6.12 -3.36
C ASN A 113 13.55 -7.10 -3.89
N TYR A 114 13.99 -8.21 -4.49
CA TYR A 114 13.12 -9.30 -4.93
C TYR A 114 12.32 -9.87 -3.76
N ASP A 115 12.97 -10.24 -2.66
CA ASP A 115 12.34 -10.89 -1.51
C ASP A 115 11.30 -9.95 -0.85
N ILE A 116 11.62 -8.66 -0.75
CA ILE A 116 10.68 -7.64 -0.25
C ILE A 116 9.48 -7.52 -1.18
N PHE A 117 9.71 -7.40 -2.49
CA PHE A 117 8.65 -7.21 -3.46
C PHE A 117 7.76 -8.45 -3.60
N GLU A 118 8.33 -9.66 -3.55
CA GLU A 118 7.56 -10.90 -3.54
C GLU A 118 6.61 -10.94 -2.34
N LYS A 119 7.10 -10.59 -1.14
CA LYS A 119 6.26 -10.53 0.07
C LYS A 119 5.15 -9.49 -0.06
N GLN A 120 5.43 -8.30 -0.58
CA GLN A 120 4.45 -7.24 -0.78
C GLN A 120 3.34 -7.64 -1.76
N ILE A 121 3.71 -8.14 -2.95
CA ILE A 121 2.73 -8.53 -3.97
C ILE A 121 1.92 -9.76 -3.53
N SER A 122 2.56 -10.74 -2.89
CA SER A 122 1.86 -11.92 -2.35
C SER A 122 0.85 -11.54 -1.28
N TYR A 123 1.19 -10.60 -0.39
CA TYR A 123 0.26 -10.06 0.59
C TYR A 123 -0.89 -9.29 -0.07
N ASN A 124 -0.61 -8.44 -1.06
CA ASN A 124 -1.66 -7.73 -1.79
C ASN A 124 -2.65 -8.68 -2.49
N ILE A 125 -2.16 -9.82 -2.99
CA ILE A 125 -3.01 -10.89 -3.54
C ILE A 125 -3.86 -11.49 -2.43
N SER A 126 -3.27 -11.90 -1.31
CA SER A 126 -3.99 -12.56 -0.22
C SER A 126 -5.08 -11.67 0.35
N GLN A 127 -4.82 -10.37 0.52
CA GLN A 127 -5.83 -9.39 0.98
C GLN A 127 -7.08 -9.34 0.08
N ILE A 128 -6.90 -9.37 -1.24
CA ILE A 128 -8.03 -9.37 -2.17
C ILE A 128 -8.74 -10.74 -2.19
N GLU A 129 -8.00 -11.84 -2.05
CA GLU A 129 -8.55 -13.19 -1.96
C GLU A 129 -9.40 -13.39 -0.69
N PHE A 130 -8.94 -12.85 0.45
CA PHE A 130 -9.70 -12.77 1.71
C PHE A 130 -10.80 -11.71 1.69
N LYS A 131 -10.89 -10.93 0.60
CA LYS A 131 -11.86 -9.85 0.40
C LYS A 131 -11.85 -8.83 1.53
N THR A 132 -10.67 -8.44 2.01
CA THR A 132 -10.54 -7.51 3.14
C THR A 132 -11.10 -6.12 2.84
N TYR A 133 -11.21 -5.74 1.56
CA TYR A 133 -11.90 -4.54 1.09
C TYR A 133 -13.39 -4.45 1.46
N GLN A 134 -13.99 -5.54 1.95
CA GLN A 134 -15.35 -5.57 2.49
C GLN A 134 -15.46 -5.04 3.93
N LEU A 135 -14.31 -4.71 4.55
CA LEU A 135 -14.21 -3.99 5.81
C LEU A 135 -13.26 -2.79 5.62
N PRO A 136 -13.70 -1.71 4.94
CA PRO A 136 -12.81 -0.64 4.46
C PRO A 136 -12.44 0.41 5.53
N PHE A 137 -12.52 0.06 6.82
CA PHE A 137 -12.27 0.95 7.94
C PHE A 137 -11.88 0.17 9.20
N LEU A 138 -11.21 0.87 10.11
CA LEU A 138 -10.90 0.47 11.48
C LEU A 138 -11.69 1.33 12.46
N ALA A 139 -11.58 1.06 13.76
CA ALA A 139 -12.33 1.79 14.79
C ALA A 139 -11.97 3.29 14.86
N ASP A 140 -10.75 3.66 14.44
CA ASP A 140 -10.20 5.01 14.54
C ASP A 140 -9.97 5.71 13.18
N SER A 141 -10.12 4.98 12.07
CA SER A 141 -9.70 5.44 10.75
C SER A 141 -10.41 4.72 9.62
N GLY A 142 -10.50 5.33 8.43
CA GLY A 142 -11.03 4.66 7.25
C GLY A 142 -11.44 5.61 6.15
N PHE A 143 -12.21 5.09 5.19
CA PHE A 143 -12.66 5.86 4.02
C PHE A 143 -13.47 7.12 4.37
N HIS A 144 -14.13 7.13 5.54
CA HIS A 144 -14.95 8.24 6.02
C HIS A 144 -14.11 9.39 6.62
N THR A 145 -12.98 9.11 7.29
CA THR A 145 -12.10 10.17 7.81
C THR A 145 -11.02 10.59 6.82
N SER A 146 -10.61 9.71 5.90
CA SER A 146 -9.51 9.98 4.96
C SER A 146 -9.80 11.16 4.01
N MET A 147 -11.06 11.38 3.66
CA MET A 147 -11.45 12.47 2.76
C MET A 147 -11.14 13.86 3.34
N SER A 148 -11.17 14.02 4.68
CA SER A 148 -10.86 15.31 5.34
C SER A 148 -9.42 15.77 5.15
N TRP A 149 -8.53 14.90 4.62
CA TRP A 149 -7.15 15.22 4.29
C TRP A 149 -6.98 15.79 2.88
N LEU A 150 -7.98 15.67 2.00
CA LEU A 150 -7.90 16.16 0.62
C LEU A 150 -7.48 17.63 0.48
N PRO A 151 -7.96 18.58 1.32
CA PRO A 151 -7.48 19.96 1.26
C PRO A 151 -5.97 20.10 1.51
N LYS A 152 -5.38 19.23 2.33
CA LYS A 152 -3.95 19.26 2.65
C LYS A 152 -3.09 18.56 1.59
N GLN A 153 -3.69 17.65 0.83
CA GLN A 153 -3.02 16.88 -0.23
C GLN A 153 -3.06 17.59 -1.59
N ALA A 154 -4.04 18.46 -1.81
CA ALA A 154 -4.15 19.24 -3.04
C ALA A 154 -3.21 20.47 -3.03
N LYS A 155 -2.73 20.83 -4.22
CA LYS A 155 -2.05 22.12 -4.47
C LYS A 155 -3.08 23.10 -5.01
N PHE A 156 -3.07 24.34 -4.54
CA PHE A 156 -4.04 25.38 -4.92
C PHE A 156 -3.35 26.58 -5.56
N ALA A 157 -2.82 26.39 -6.77
CA ALA A 157 -2.02 27.38 -7.49
C ALA A 157 -2.86 28.29 -8.40
N ASP A 158 -3.80 27.70 -9.14
CA ASP A 158 -4.60 28.32 -10.20
C ASP A 158 -6.06 27.86 -10.14
N LEU A 159 -6.93 28.42 -11.00
CA LEU A 159 -8.35 28.08 -11.00
C LEU A 159 -8.63 26.61 -11.31
N ASP A 160 -7.81 25.97 -12.15
CA ASP A 160 -7.98 24.56 -12.52
C ASP A 160 -7.74 23.65 -11.33
N SER A 161 -6.72 23.93 -10.52
CA SER A 161 -6.45 23.19 -9.29
C SER A 161 -7.60 23.25 -8.27
N TYR A 162 -8.29 24.41 -8.16
CA TYR A 162 -9.52 24.50 -7.37
C TYR A 162 -10.68 23.73 -7.99
N ASN A 163 -10.81 23.74 -9.32
CA ASN A 163 -11.86 22.99 -10.00
C ASN A 163 -11.67 21.49 -9.85
N HIS A 164 -10.45 20.96 -10.02
CA HIS A 164 -10.15 19.54 -9.82
C HIS A 164 -10.44 19.09 -8.39
N TYR A 165 -10.08 19.90 -7.40
CA TYR A 165 -10.43 19.63 -6.02
C TYR A 165 -11.96 19.55 -5.82
N LEU A 166 -12.72 20.49 -6.38
CA LEU A 166 -14.18 20.48 -6.27
C LEU A 166 -14.83 19.31 -7.02
N ASP A 167 -14.33 18.95 -8.20
CA ASP A 167 -14.76 17.76 -8.94
C ASP A 167 -14.52 16.49 -8.09
N ARG A 168 -13.36 16.41 -7.42
CA ARG A 168 -13.05 15.30 -6.52
C ARG A 168 -14.03 15.22 -5.35
N LEU A 169 -14.41 16.35 -4.76
CA LEU A 169 -15.44 16.37 -3.73
C LEU A 169 -16.81 15.92 -4.26
N GLU A 170 -17.15 16.26 -5.51
CA GLU A 170 -18.38 15.80 -6.16
C GLU A 170 -18.40 14.28 -6.38
N ASN A 171 -17.23 13.62 -6.46
CA ASN A 171 -17.10 12.17 -6.60
C ASN A 171 -17.18 11.38 -5.26
N ILE A 172 -17.09 12.06 -4.11
CA ILE A 172 -17.14 11.39 -2.79
C ILE A 172 -18.42 10.56 -2.56
N PRO A 173 -19.63 11.00 -2.94
CA PRO A 173 -20.84 10.19 -2.76
C PRO A 173 -20.76 8.84 -3.50
N GLN A 174 -20.20 8.80 -4.71
CA GLN A 174 -20.01 7.55 -5.44
C GLN A 174 -19.00 6.64 -4.73
N PHE A 175 -17.89 7.21 -4.27
CA PHE A 175 -16.88 6.49 -3.49
C PHE A 175 -17.46 5.90 -2.20
N PHE A 176 -18.32 6.64 -1.48
CA PHE A 176 -19.04 6.11 -0.32
C PHE A 176 -19.99 4.97 -0.70
N ASN A 177 -20.74 5.10 -1.80
CA ASN A 177 -21.64 4.04 -2.26
C ASN A 177 -20.90 2.75 -2.62
N GLN A 178 -19.69 2.83 -3.20
CA GLN A 178 -18.86 1.65 -3.47
C GLN A 178 -18.41 0.97 -2.16
N ASN A 179 -17.97 1.75 -1.16
CA ASN A 179 -17.63 1.21 0.16
C ASN A 179 -18.84 0.59 0.87
N ILE A 180 -20.02 1.21 0.78
CA ILE A 180 -21.28 0.66 1.31
C ILE A 180 -21.61 -0.68 0.64
N ALA A 181 -21.45 -0.79 -0.68
CA ALA A 181 -21.67 -2.05 -1.38
C ALA A 181 -20.72 -3.16 -0.88
N ASN A 182 -19.44 -2.84 -0.70
CA ASN A 182 -18.45 -3.76 -0.14
C ASN A 182 -18.79 -4.17 1.30
N MET A 183 -19.13 -3.21 2.16
CA MET A 183 -19.55 -3.45 3.54
C MET A 183 -20.77 -4.36 3.62
N ASN A 184 -21.78 -4.13 2.77
CA ASN A 184 -22.96 -4.99 2.68
C ASN A 184 -22.60 -6.42 2.26
N ALA A 185 -21.63 -6.59 1.36
CA ALA A 185 -21.13 -7.92 0.99
C ALA A 185 -20.36 -8.59 2.15
N GLY A 186 -19.62 -7.81 2.94
CA GLY A 186 -18.95 -8.25 4.16
C GLY A 186 -19.94 -8.75 5.21
N LEU A 187 -20.97 -7.94 5.54
CA LEU A 187 -22.03 -8.31 6.48
C LEU A 187 -22.69 -9.64 6.13
N LYS A 188 -23.03 -9.85 4.85
CA LYS A 188 -23.67 -11.08 4.36
C LYS A 188 -22.86 -12.34 4.63
N ARG A 189 -21.52 -12.24 4.71
CA ARG A 189 -20.64 -13.37 4.99
C ARG A 189 -20.08 -13.36 6.41
N GLY A 190 -20.59 -12.51 7.31
CA GLY A 190 -20.09 -12.40 8.69
C GLY A 190 -18.73 -11.69 8.82
N TYR A 191 -18.31 -10.91 7.82
CA TYR A 191 -17.07 -10.13 7.84
C TYR A 191 -17.38 -8.66 8.15
N SER A 192 -17.22 -8.28 9.41
CA SER A 192 -17.48 -6.93 9.93
C SER A 192 -16.67 -6.64 11.20
N MET A 193 -16.62 -5.38 11.62
CA MET A 193 -16.12 -5.04 12.95
C MET A 193 -17.03 -5.67 14.03
N PRO A 194 -16.50 -6.04 15.21
CA PRO A 194 -17.33 -6.39 16.36
C PRO A 194 -18.24 -5.23 16.78
N SER A 195 -19.49 -5.51 17.13
CA SER A 195 -20.47 -4.50 17.56
C SER A 195 -19.96 -3.62 18.72
N VAL A 196 -19.24 -4.21 19.66
CA VAL A 196 -18.71 -3.53 20.86
C VAL A 196 -17.72 -2.41 20.54
N VAL A 197 -16.95 -2.52 19.44
CA VAL A 197 -15.97 -1.50 19.05
C VAL A 197 -16.59 -0.40 18.18
N MET A 198 -17.87 -0.50 17.84
CA MET A 198 -18.60 0.47 17.04
C MET A 198 -19.36 1.50 17.89
N LEU A 199 -19.29 1.41 19.22
CA LEU A 199 -19.91 2.38 20.12
C LEU A 199 -19.30 3.78 19.91
N GLY A 200 -20.15 4.77 19.60
CA GLY A 200 -19.72 6.14 19.33
C GLY A 200 -19.10 6.36 17.95
N PHE A 201 -18.96 5.32 17.12
CA PHE A 201 -18.32 5.42 15.79
C PHE A 201 -18.98 6.48 14.88
N THR A 202 -20.30 6.59 14.92
CA THR A 202 -21.03 7.53 14.05
C THR A 202 -20.86 8.99 14.46
N GLU A 203 -20.38 9.28 15.68
CA GLU A 203 -20.16 10.64 16.16
C GLU A 203 -19.16 11.39 15.26
N VAL A 204 -18.06 10.74 14.87
CA VAL A 204 -17.05 11.34 13.98
C VAL A 204 -17.65 11.69 12.61
N ILE A 205 -18.55 10.84 12.09
CA ILE A 205 -19.21 11.07 10.80
C ILE A 205 -20.21 12.23 10.90
N HIS A 206 -20.97 12.29 11.99
CA HIS A 206 -21.88 13.41 12.29
C HIS A 206 -21.14 14.72 12.48
N GLN A 207 -20.00 14.71 13.18
CA GLN A 207 -19.15 15.89 13.36
C GLN A 207 -18.70 16.48 12.02
N ILE A 208 -18.49 15.66 10.99
CA ILE A 208 -18.18 16.15 9.64
C ILE A 208 -19.47 16.62 8.94
N GLY A 209 -20.49 15.77 8.89
CA GLY A 209 -21.72 15.99 8.12
C GLY A 209 -22.60 17.14 8.61
N ASN A 210 -22.52 17.52 9.88
CA ASN A 210 -23.38 18.54 10.50
C ASN A 210 -22.77 19.94 10.54
N LYS A 211 -21.53 20.12 10.08
CA LYS A 211 -20.89 21.44 10.00
C LYS A 211 -21.61 22.34 9.01
N LYS A 212 -21.55 23.66 9.24
CA LYS A 212 -21.81 24.62 8.17
C LYS A 212 -20.70 24.52 7.13
N VAL A 213 -21.01 24.90 5.89
CA VAL A 213 -20.05 24.89 4.78
C VAL A 213 -18.76 25.60 5.17
N GLU A 214 -18.85 26.81 5.72
CA GLU A 214 -17.70 27.64 6.05
C GLU A 214 -16.90 27.16 7.28
N GLU A 215 -17.50 26.31 8.11
CA GLU A 215 -16.86 25.69 9.29
C GLU A 215 -16.18 24.35 8.93
N SER A 216 -16.40 23.85 7.72
CA SER A 216 -15.88 22.58 7.24
C SER A 216 -14.40 22.64 6.86
N GLU A 217 -13.66 21.57 7.14
CA GLU A 217 -12.28 21.36 6.67
C GLU A 217 -12.18 21.47 5.15
N PHE A 218 -13.22 21.01 4.44
CA PHE A 218 -13.30 21.05 2.99
C PHE A 218 -13.35 22.47 2.40
N TRP A 219 -13.73 23.45 3.23
CA TRP A 219 -13.79 24.87 2.87
C TRP A 219 -12.46 25.62 3.05
N GLN A 220 -11.49 25.05 3.79
CA GLN A 220 -10.24 25.71 4.15
C GLN A 220 -9.51 26.37 2.95
N PRO A 221 -9.41 25.75 1.76
CA PRO A 221 -8.76 26.39 0.60
C PRO A 221 -9.43 27.69 0.14
N PHE A 222 -10.72 27.89 0.44
CA PHE A 222 -11.51 29.04 0.00
C PHE A 222 -11.53 30.19 1.01
N VAL A 223 -10.97 30.00 2.21
CA VAL A 223 -10.85 31.08 3.20
C VAL A 223 -10.02 32.22 2.62
N LYS A 224 -8.84 31.89 2.08
CA LYS A 224 -7.92 32.85 1.46
C LYS A 224 -7.50 32.37 0.06
N LEU A 225 -8.07 33.01 -0.96
CA LEU A 225 -7.72 32.74 -2.35
C LEU A 225 -6.44 33.49 -2.77
N PRO A 226 -5.73 33.02 -3.81
CA PRO A 226 -4.57 33.72 -4.37
C PRO A 226 -4.93 35.14 -4.83
N LYS A 227 -4.03 36.10 -4.54
CA LYS A 227 -4.25 37.53 -4.86
C LYS A 227 -4.37 37.83 -6.36
N HIS A 228 -3.87 36.93 -7.22
CA HIS A 228 -3.89 37.11 -8.67
C HIS A 228 -5.24 36.73 -9.31
N PHE A 229 -6.18 36.14 -8.56
CA PHE A 229 -7.51 35.85 -9.08
C PHE A 229 -8.32 37.14 -9.26
N SER A 230 -9.07 37.23 -10.36
CA SER A 230 -10.02 38.32 -10.55
C SER A 230 -11.16 38.23 -9.53
N SER A 231 -11.80 39.36 -9.21
CA SER A 231 -12.98 39.40 -8.34
C SER A 231 -14.12 38.49 -8.85
N ARG A 232 -14.23 38.34 -10.18
CA ARG A 232 -15.22 37.47 -10.82
C ARG A 232 -14.91 36.00 -10.54
N ASP A 233 -13.66 35.59 -10.76
CA ASP A 233 -13.26 34.20 -10.58
C ASP A 233 -13.30 33.79 -9.11
N ALA A 234 -12.82 34.66 -8.22
CA ALA A 234 -12.91 34.46 -6.78
C ALA A 234 -14.36 34.27 -6.29
N LYS A 235 -15.31 35.06 -6.82
CA LYS A 235 -16.73 34.91 -6.50
C LYS A 235 -17.31 33.63 -7.06
N ASN A 236 -16.98 33.28 -8.30
CA ASN A 236 -17.49 32.09 -8.98
C ASN A 236 -17.00 30.81 -8.30
N ILE A 237 -15.71 30.72 -7.98
CA ILE A 237 -15.15 29.51 -7.37
C ILE A 237 -15.68 29.31 -5.94
N LYS A 238 -15.82 30.38 -5.14
CA LYS A 238 -16.47 30.30 -3.83
C LYS A 238 -17.93 29.87 -3.94
N LYS A 239 -18.69 30.39 -4.92
CA LYS A 239 -20.08 29.98 -5.15
C LYS A 239 -20.17 28.49 -5.50
N ARG A 240 -19.29 27.99 -6.36
CA ARG A 240 -19.21 26.57 -6.70
C ARG A 240 -18.87 25.74 -5.47
N ALA A 241 -17.84 26.13 -4.71
CA ALA A 241 -17.44 25.44 -3.48
C ALA A 241 -18.58 25.33 -2.47
N LYS A 242 -19.34 26.42 -2.25
CA LYS A 242 -20.51 26.38 -1.36
C LYS A 242 -21.56 25.38 -1.83
N LYS A 243 -21.80 25.30 -3.14
CA LYS A 243 -22.75 24.35 -3.73
C LYS A 243 -22.25 22.92 -3.52
N VAL A 244 -21.00 22.62 -3.89
CA VAL A 244 -20.44 21.26 -3.78
C VAL A 244 -20.40 20.79 -2.33
N ILE A 245 -19.83 21.58 -1.44
CA ILE A 245 -19.69 21.20 -0.04
C ILE A 245 -21.06 21.07 0.62
N GLY A 246 -21.93 22.08 0.46
CA GLY A 246 -23.21 22.14 1.14
C GLY A 246 -24.30 21.22 0.58
N LYS A 247 -24.32 20.99 -0.74
CA LYS A 247 -25.39 20.24 -1.42
C LYS A 247 -24.99 18.85 -1.88
N THR A 248 -23.70 18.53 -1.92
CA THR A 248 -23.22 17.20 -2.35
C THR A 248 -22.48 16.50 -1.22
N LEU A 249 -21.43 17.11 -0.69
CA LEU A 249 -20.51 16.45 0.24
C LEU A 249 -21.10 16.22 1.63
N LEU A 250 -21.52 17.28 2.32
CA LEU A 250 -22.05 17.18 3.69
C LEU A 250 -23.32 16.32 3.76
N PRO A 251 -24.27 16.38 2.80
CA PRO A 251 -25.36 15.41 2.73
C PRO A 251 -24.90 13.96 2.61
N ALA A 252 -23.86 13.67 1.82
CA ALA A 252 -23.34 12.30 1.68
C ALA A 252 -22.77 11.76 3.00
N TYR A 253 -22.12 12.60 3.82
CA TYR A 253 -21.71 12.23 5.17
C TYR A 253 -22.90 11.91 6.09
N ARG A 254 -23.98 12.70 6.04
CA ARG A 254 -25.18 12.44 6.84
C ARG A 254 -25.85 11.13 6.43
N SER A 255 -25.96 10.87 5.12
CA SER A 255 -26.45 9.59 4.61
C SER A 255 -25.56 8.42 5.00
N LEU A 256 -24.24 8.62 5.04
CA LEU A 256 -23.30 7.60 5.51
C LEU A 256 -23.51 7.29 7.00
N ALA A 257 -23.65 8.31 7.85
CA ALA A 257 -23.94 8.13 9.27
C ALA A 257 -25.25 7.36 9.49
N GLU A 258 -26.31 7.73 8.75
CA GLU A 258 -27.60 7.05 8.79
C GLU A 258 -27.49 5.58 8.37
N TYR A 259 -26.72 5.28 7.32
CA TYR A 259 -26.44 3.90 6.92
C TYR A 259 -25.74 3.12 8.04
N PHE A 260 -24.73 3.70 8.67
CA PHE A 260 -24.03 3.03 9.78
C PHE A 260 -24.97 2.71 10.94
N GLU A 261 -25.79 3.67 11.35
CA GLU A 261 -26.70 3.53 12.49
C GLU A 261 -27.84 2.56 12.21
N LYS A 262 -28.45 2.63 11.02
CA LYS A 262 -29.67 1.88 10.71
C LYS A 262 -29.41 0.52 10.08
N GLN A 263 -28.28 0.34 9.40
CA GLN A 263 -28.02 -0.87 8.63
C GLN A 263 -26.73 -1.56 9.03
N TYR A 264 -25.59 -0.85 9.10
CA TYR A 264 -24.32 -1.53 9.33
C TYR A 264 -24.19 -2.06 10.76
N ILE A 265 -24.21 -1.16 11.75
CA ILE A 265 -23.95 -1.48 13.16
C ILE A 265 -24.91 -2.56 13.71
N PRO A 266 -26.23 -2.49 13.47
CA PRO A 266 -27.16 -3.52 13.97
C PRO A 266 -26.89 -4.92 13.41
N ASN A 267 -26.21 -5.04 12.27
CA ASN A 267 -25.93 -6.31 11.59
C ASN A 267 -24.47 -6.77 11.75
N THR A 268 -23.67 -6.07 12.56
CA THR A 268 -22.27 -6.46 12.84
C THR A 268 -22.16 -7.74 13.67
N LYS A 269 -21.03 -8.43 13.53
CA LYS A 269 -20.72 -9.61 14.35
C LYS A 269 -20.60 -9.24 15.84
N GLN A 270 -20.96 -10.17 16.71
CA GLN A 270 -20.79 -10.00 18.16
C GLN A 270 -19.44 -10.52 18.66
N SER A 271 -18.83 -11.47 17.94
CA SER A 271 -17.57 -12.07 18.36
C SER A 271 -16.39 -11.13 18.08
N LEU A 272 -15.30 -11.30 18.84
CA LEU A 272 -14.21 -10.31 18.88
C LEU A 272 -13.09 -10.58 17.88
N GLY A 273 -12.74 -11.85 17.71
CA GLY A 273 -11.53 -12.24 16.98
C GLY A 273 -11.73 -12.29 15.47
N ALA A 274 -10.64 -12.04 14.73
CA ALA A 274 -10.57 -12.33 13.29
C ALA A 274 -10.68 -13.83 12.97
N TYR A 275 -10.42 -14.69 13.97
CA TYR A 275 -10.61 -16.14 13.85
C TYR A 275 -12.04 -16.52 13.43
N ASP A 276 -13.04 -15.73 13.82
CA ASP A 276 -14.45 -15.98 13.48
C ASP A 276 -14.85 -15.44 12.09
N PHE A 277 -13.90 -14.85 11.35
CA PHE A 277 -14.14 -14.49 9.96
C PHE A 277 -14.22 -15.74 9.07
N PRO A 278 -14.81 -15.63 7.87
CA PRO A 278 -14.66 -16.67 6.86
C PRO A 278 -13.17 -16.90 6.57
N ASN A 279 -12.72 -18.15 6.73
CA ASN A 279 -11.30 -18.54 6.63
C ASN A 279 -10.42 -17.79 7.65
N GLY A 280 -10.95 -17.54 8.85
CA GLY A 280 -10.31 -16.70 9.86
C GLY A 280 -8.96 -17.21 10.35
N ALA A 281 -8.75 -18.54 10.39
CA ALA A 281 -7.46 -19.12 10.75
C ALA A 281 -6.38 -18.83 9.69
N GLU A 282 -6.70 -19.04 8.41
CA GLU A 282 -5.81 -18.75 7.28
C GLU A 282 -5.54 -17.25 7.15
N TYR A 283 -6.58 -16.44 7.32
CA TYR A 283 -6.47 -14.98 7.35
C TYR A 283 -5.53 -14.55 8.48
N TYR A 284 -5.77 -15.00 9.71
CA TYR A 284 -4.94 -14.61 10.85
C TYR A 284 -3.48 -15.06 10.70
N GLN A 285 -3.23 -16.23 10.13
CA GLN A 285 -1.87 -16.68 9.81
C GLN A 285 -1.21 -15.82 8.72
N SER A 286 -1.96 -15.38 7.70
CA SER A 286 -1.47 -14.42 6.69
C SER A 286 -1.09 -13.08 7.32
N GLU A 287 -1.88 -12.58 8.28
CA GLU A 287 -1.56 -11.35 9.02
C GLU A 287 -0.30 -11.53 9.90
N ILE A 288 -0.16 -12.67 10.59
CA ILE A 288 1.06 -13.00 11.35
C ILE A 288 2.28 -12.95 10.43
N ALA A 289 2.24 -13.67 9.31
CA ALA A 289 3.35 -13.73 8.37
C ALA A 289 3.72 -12.33 7.84
N HIS A 290 2.72 -11.48 7.57
CA HIS A 290 2.95 -10.11 7.09
C HIS A 290 3.59 -9.22 8.15
N TYR A 291 3.01 -9.14 9.35
CA TYR A 291 3.44 -8.18 10.38
C TYR A 291 4.70 -8.59 11.14
N THR A 292 4.96 -9.90 11.23
CA THR A 292 6.09 -10.44 12.01
C THR A 292 7.20 -11.01 11.15
N THR A 293 6.94 -11.22 9.86
CA THR A 293 7.87 -11.84 8.91
C THR A 293 8.36 -13.24 9.32
N THR A 294 7.70 -13.88 10.28
CA THR A 294 8.02 -15.22 10.75
C THR A 294 6.98 -16.24 10.27
N ASP A 295 7.40 -17.50 10.24
CA ASP A 295 6.55 -18.65 9.94
C ASP A 295 5.94 -19.29 11.20
N LEU A 296 6.13 -18.68 12.38
CA LEU A 296 5.52 -19.16 13.61
C LEU A 296 3.99 -19.11 13.51
N THR A 297 3.37 -20.14 14.09
CA THR A 297 1.91 -20.19 14.26
C THR A 297 1.45 -19.26 15.38
N ALA A 298 0.17 -18.90 15.37
CA ALA A 298 -0.47 -18.15 16.45
C ALA A 298 -0.24 -18.78 17.83
N GLU A 299 -0.33 -20.11 17.94
CA GLU A 299 -0.12 -20.84 19.20
C GLU A 299 1.34 -20.74 19.68
N GLN A 300 2.30 -20.88 18.77
CA GLN A 300 3.73 -20.74 19.10
C GLN A 300 4.04 -19.32 19.58
N ILE A 301 3.49 -18.30 18.91
CA ILE A 301 3.64 -16.89 19.31
C ILE A 301 3.01 -16.66 20.68
N HIS A 302 1.81 -17.18 20.94
CA HIS A 302 1.16 -17.06 22.24
C HIS A 302 1.98 -17.69 23.37
N LYS A 303 2.49 -18.91 23.16
CA LYS A 303 3.34 -19.59 24.14
C LYS A 303 4.66 -18.86 24.40
N LEU A 304 5.29 -18.33 23.35
CA LEU A 304 6.47 -17.48 23.48
C LEU A 304 6.15 -16.22 24.29
N GLY A 305 5.04 -15.54 23.99
CA GLY A 305 4.58 -14.36 24.71
C GLY A 305 4.38 -14.62 26.21
N LEU A 306 3.72 -15.72 26.58
CA LEU A 306 3.54 -16.10 27.99
C LEU A 306 4.88 -16.30 28.71
N THR A 307 5.86 -16.90 28.02
CA THR A 307 7.20 -17.12 28.54
C THR A 307 7.94 -15.80 28.75
N GLU A 308 7.89 -14.89 27.77
CA GLU A 308 8.54 -13.59 27.86
C GLU A 308 7.89 -12.66 28.89
N VAL A 309 6.56 -12.67 29.04
CA VAL A 309 5.87 -11.92 30.10
C VAL A 309 6.33 -12.38 31.48
N ALA A 310 6.43 -13.69 31.70
CA ALA A 310 6.91 -14.22 32.97
C ALA A 310 8.37 -13.81 33.27
N ARG A 311 9.25 -13.90 32.26
CA ARG A 311 10.66 -13.49 32.38
C ARG A 311 10.79 -12.00 32.70
N ILE A 312 10.13 -11.13 31.91
CA ILE A 312 10.19 -9.68 32.10
C ILE A 312 9.64 -9.27 33.46
N LYS A 313 8.53 -9.89 33.91
CA LYS A 313 7.97 -9.61 35.23
C LYS A 313 8.94 -9.97 36.37
N ALA A 314 9.63 -11.10 36.26
CA ALA A 314 10.63 -11.49 37.26
C ALA A 314 11.79 -10.48 37.32
N GLU A 315 12.27 -9.98 36.17
CA GLU A 315 13.30 -8.94 36.11
C GLU A 315 12.81 -7.61 36.70
N MET A 316 11.57 -7.22 36.43
CA MET A 316 10.95 -6.03 37.04
C MET A 316 10.86 -6.15 38.57
N ASP A 317 10.46 -7.31 39.09
CA ASP A 317 10.36 -7.55 40.53
C ASP A 317 11.73 -7.43 41.23
N GLU A 318 12.81 -7.87 40.58
CA GLU A 318 14.17 -7.68 41.09
C GLU A 318 14.57 -6.20 41.15
N ILE A 319 14.23 -5.43 40.12
CA ILE A 319 14.53 -3.99 40.06
C ILE A 319 13.72 -3.23 41.13
N ILE A 320 12.43 -3.53 41.27
CA ILE A 320 11.56 -2.92 42.31
C ILE A 320 12.16 -3.15 43.70
N LYS A 321 12.61 -4.37 43.99
CA LYS A 321 13.29 -4.71 45.25
C LYS A 321 14.59 -3.92 45.44
N LYS A 322 15.44 -3.87 44.42
CA LYS A 322 16.72 -3.12 44.45
C LYS A 322 16.50 -1.62 44.71
N LEU A 323 15.48 -1.04 44.09
CA LEU A 323 15.14 0.38 44.22
C LEU A 323 14.29 0.70 45.46
N LYS A 324 13.83 -0.32 46.20
CA LYS A 324 12.89 -0.17 47.33
C LYS A 324 11.63 0.63 46.94
N PHE A 325 11.18 0.47 45.71
CA PHE A 325 10.01 1.16 45.18
C PHE A 325 8.73 0.61 45.86
N LYS A 326 7.86 1.50 46.37
CA LYS A 326 6.71 1.14 47.23
C LYS A 326 5.33 1.25 46.55
N GLY A 327 5.26 1.68 45.31
CA GLY A 327 4.01 1.93 44.59
C GLY A 327 4.18 3.00 43.53
#